data_AF-A0A0L6J3I8-F1
#
_entry.id   AF-A0A0L6J3I8-F1
#
_cell.length_a   1.000
_cell.length_b   1.000
_cell.length_c   1.000
_cell.angle_alpha   90.00
_cell.angle_beta   90.00
_cell.angle_gamma   90.00
#
_symmetry.space_group_name_H-M   'P 1'
#
loop_
_entity.id
_entity.type
_entity.pdbx_description
1 polymer ?
#
loop_
_entity_poly.entity_id
_entity_poly.type
_entity_poly.pdbx_seq_one_letter_code
_entity_poly.pdbx_strand_id
1 'polypeptide(L)'
;MRNKWVFPAVAALAGLATVAGCRELKAQGEPLQLCRYKKVFADDFNDLSVSKSNNERTRWSAHTPWNGDFGDAQFIDPIDIFADPEKNAPFIVKDGILKIRARKHDNGKWTSGLISSADPTTAGFALMYGYFEARMKLPPGPGVWPAFWLNANNPKDDKTPSVEIDVLEYYGQFPDGFHSVWHIWDKTDPKKNRGGEIVTSVPSGSLNDSFHTYGVDVTKEWVVFYLDRREIGRTPTPPEHTKPLMILVNLALGSGWPIDKTPNPSDLLVDYVYAFAPDETKRDAVCKE
;
A
#
# COMPACT_ATOMS: atom_id res chain seq x y z
N MET A 1 25.52 32.59 67.79
CA MET A 1 24.84 32.86 66.50
C MET A 1 24.99 31.63 65.61
N ARG A 2 23.84 31.14 65.10
CA ARG A 2 23.61 30.35 63.88
C ARG A 2 24.21 28.93 63.72
N ASN A 3 23.31 27.98 63.99
CA ASN A 3 22.84 26.86 63.15
C ASN A 3 23.82 25.87 62.50
N LYS A 4 23.60 24.61 62.91
CA LYS A 4 23.91 23.36 62.20
C LYS A 4 23.36 23.38 60.77
N TRP A 5 24.16 22.92 59.81
CA TRP A 5 23.67 22.39 58.54
C TRP A 5 24.40 21.10 58.18
N VAL A 6 23.59 20.08 58.00
CA VAL A 6 23.88 18.75 57.44
C VAL A 6 24.00 18.91 55.93
N PHE A 7 25.01 18.30 55.30
CA PHE A 7 25.02 18.08 53.85
C PHE A 7 24.80 16.58 53.56
N PRO A 8 23.89 16.22 52.64
CA PRO A 8 23.52 14.83 52.38
C PRO A 8 24.50 14.12 51.46
N ALA A 9 24.53 12.79 51.58
CA ALA A 9 25.22 11.90 50.66
C ALA A 9 24.63 12.00 49.24
N VAL A 10 25.51 12.19 48.26
CA VAL A 10 25.15 12.13 46.83
C VAL A 10 25.04 10.64 46.46
N ALA A 11 23.82 10.15 46.33
CA ALA A 11 23.55 8.86 45.70
C ALA A 11 23.70 9.03 44.18
N ALA A 12 24.74 8.44 43.61
CA ALA A 12 24.87 8.31 42.16
C ALA A 12 23.84 7.28 41.67
N LEU A 13 22.70 7.77 41.19
CA LEU A 13 21.74 6.99 40.42
C LEU A 13 22.37 6.70 39.06
N ALA A 14 22.89 5.48 38.89
CA ALA A 14 23.20 4.91 37.59
C ALA A 14 21.86 4.76 36.84
N GLY A 15 21.56 5.73 35.97
CA GLY A 15 20.44 5.64 35.05
C GLY A 15 20.68 4.49 34.09
N LEU A 16 20.00 3.37 34.29
CA LEU A 16 19.79 2.36 33.27
C LEU A 16 19.05 3.05 32.12
N ALA A 17 19.78 3.37 31.05
CA ALA A 17 19.20 3.71 29.78
C ALA A 17 18.42 2.48 29.30
N THR A 18 17.11 2.48 29.53
CA THR A 18 16.21 1.54 28.87
C THR A 18 16.31 1.85 27.39
N VAL A 19 17.04 1.03 26.65
CA VAL A 19 16.96 0.99 25.19
C VAL A 19 15.48 0.77 24.89
N ALA A 20 14.83 1.79 24.35
CA ALA A 20 13.46 1.69 23.89
C ALA A 20 13.45 0.59 22.84
N GLY A 21 13.01 -0.60 23.24
CA GLY A 21 12.88 -1.71 22.32
C GLY A 21 11.96 -1.29 21.20
N CYS A 22 12.42 -1.48 19.97
CA CYS A 22 11.58 -1.43 18.78
C CYS A 22 10.44 -2.43 19.04
N ARG A 23 9.27 -1.94 19.48
CA ARG A 23 8.09 -2.78 19.59
C ARG A 23 7.63 -3.02 18.17
N GLU A 24 8.10 -4.13 17.59
CA GLU A 24 7.45 -4.72 16.43
C GLU A 24 5.95 -4.75 16.69
N LEU A 25 5.20 -4.15 15.78
CA LEU A 25 3.76 -4.27 15.67
C LEU A 25 3.43 -5.74 15.44
N LYS A 26 3.16 -6.49 16.50
CA LYS A 26 2.63 -7.85 16.37
C LYS A 26 1.11 -7.76 16.33
N ALA A 27 0.54 -7.72 15.13
CA ALA A 27 -0.87 -8.07 14.95
C ALA A 27 -1.14 -9.44 15.61
N GLN A 28 -2.34 -9.71 16.12
CA GLN A 28 -2.62 -10.87 16.97
C GLN A 28 -3.30 -12.04 16.25
N GLY A 29 -3.59 -11.91 14.96
CA GLY A 29 -4.26 -12.95 14.17
C GLY A 29 -3.35 -14.11 13.75
N GLU A 30 -3.97 -15.12 13.18
CA GLU A 30 -3.29 -16.31 12.66
C GLU A 30 -2.23 -15.90 11.61
N PRO A 31 -1.03 -16.50 11.65
CA PRO A 31 0.00 -16.21 10.67
C PRO A 31 -0.36 -16.80 9.31
N LEU A 32 -0.11 -16.05 8.25
CA LEU A 32 -0.23 -16.54 6.89
C LEU A 32 0.65 -17.77 6.67
N GLN A 33 0.04 -18.84 6.18
CA GLN A 33 0.73 -20.06 5.81
C GLN A 33 1.31 -19.93 4.39
N LEU A 34 2.31 -19.05 4.20
CA LEU A 34 2.83 -18.70 2.86
C LEU A 34 3.38 -19.89 2.06
N CYS A 35 3.88 -20.92 2.74
CA CYS A 35 4.34 -22.16 2.11
C CYS A 35 3.25 -22.92 1.33
N ARG A 36 1.96 -22.61 1.57
CA ARG A 36 0.82 -23.13 0.80
C ARG A 36 0.65 -22.45 -0.56
N TYR A 37 1.51 -21.49 -0.89
CA TYR A 37 1.43 -20.72 -2.12
C TYR A 37 2.75 -20.80 -2.89
N LYS A 38 2.65 -20.55 -4.19
CA LYS A 38 3.78 -20.37 -5.10
C LYS A 38 3.79 -18.94 -5.63
N LYS A 39 4.95 -18.28 -5.63
CA LYS A 39 5.08 -16.94 -6.20
C LYS A 39 4.82 -16.99 -7.71
N VAL A 40 3.91 -16.16 -8.21
CA VAL A 40 3.50 -16.10 -9.64
C VAL A 40 3.70 -14.71 -10.26
N PHE A 41 3.85 -13.69 -9.43
CA PHE A 41 4.28 -12.35 -9.83
C PHE A 41 5.30 -11.84 -8.82
N ALA A 42 6.33 -11.17 -9.34
CA ALA A 42 7.34 -10.53 -8.50
C ALA A 42 7.90 -9.28 -9.17
N ASP A 43 7.96 -8.20 -8.40
CA ASP A 43 8.85 -7.08 -8.68
C ASP A 43 9.60 -6.71 -7.40
N ASP A 44 10.91 -6.90 -7.44
CA ASP A 44 11.86 -6.50 -6.39
C ASP A 44 12.41 -5.08 -6.65
N PHE A 45 11.87 -4.38 -7.65
CA PHE A 45 12.26 -3.03 -8.05
C PHE A 45 13.78 -2.83 -8.20
N ASN A 46 14.46 -3.82 -8.81
CA ASN A 46 15.86 -3.71 -9.22
C ASN A 46 16.03 -2.82 -10.48
N ASP A 47 14.94 -2.58 -11.20
CA ASP A 47 14.84 -1.69 -12.36
C ASP A 47 13.44 -1.04 -12.40
N LEU A 48 13.33 0.12 -13.04
CA LEU A 48 12.04 0.79 -13.26
C LEU A 48 11.39 0.23 -14.54
N SER A 49 10.29 -0.51 -14.38
CA SER A 49 9.51 -1.09 -15.49
C SER A 49 8.08 -0.56 -15.49
N VAL A 50 7.93 0.73 -15.81
CA VAL A 50 6.64 1.44 -15.86
C VAL A 50 6.48 2.08 -17.24
N SER A 51 5.37 1.82 -17.93
CA SER A 51 5.04 2.44 -19.21
C SER A 51 4.04 3.57 -19.05
N LYS A 52 4.10 4.52 -19.99
CA LYS A 52 3.05 5.55 -20.20
C LYS A 52 1.93 5.07 -21.15
N SER A 53 2.15 3.95 -21.83
CA SER A 53 1.30 3.49 -22.93
C SER A 53 0.96 2.01 -22.84
N ASN A 54 -0.25 1.68 -23.29
CA ASN A 54 -0.87 0.36 -23.23
C ASN A 54 -0.26 -0.66 -24.23
N ASN A 55 0.90 -0.37 -24.81
CA ASN A 55 1.52 -1.18 -25.86
C ASN A 55 3.00 -1.53 -25.57
N GLU A 56 3.50 -1.15 -24.41
CA GLU A 56 4.85 -1.46 -23.96
C GLU A 56 4.82 -2.72 -23.07
N ARG A 57 5.75 -3.66 -23.28
CA ARG A 57 5.87 -4.86 -22.44
C ARG A 57 6.57 -4.53 -21.12
N THR A 58 5.96 -3.69 -20.29
CA THR A 58 6.42 -3.36 -18.94
C THR A 58 5.69 -4.20 -17.89
N ARG A 59 6.25 -4.28 -16.69
CA ARG A 59 5.56 -4.92 -15.55
C ARG A 59 4.39 -4.08 -15.06
N TRP A 60 4.47 -2.77 -15.24
CA TRP A 60 3.49 -1.81 -14.78
C TRP A 60 3.09 -0.83 -15.88
N SER A 61 1.82 -0.42 -15.85
CA SER A 61 1.30 0.76 -16.54
C SER A 61 1.16 1.90 -15.52
N ALA A 62 1.48 3.12 -15.90
CA ALA A 62 1.09 4.30 -15.12
C ALA A 62 -0.43 4.53 -15.23
N HIS A 63 -0.98 5.26 -14.25
CA HIS A 63 -2.40 5.64 -14.17
C HIS A 63 -3.39 4.48 -13.97
N THR A 64 -4.64 4.83 -13.67
CA THR A 64 -5.72 3.83 -13.57
C THR A 64 -6.09 3.27 -14.95
N PRO A 65 -6.34 1.95 -15.07
CA PRO A 65 -6.69 1.33 -16.36
C PRO A 65 -8.03 1.79 -16.98
N TRP A 66 -8.94 2.35 -16.19
CA TRP A 66 -10.29 2.73 -16.65
C TRP A 66 -10.44 4.21 -17.05
N ASN A 67 -9.32 4.94 -17.20
CA ASN A 67 -9.26 6.35 -17.62
C ASN A 67 -9.94 7.29 -16.62
N GLY A 68 -9.19 7.68 -15.59
CA GLY A 68 -9.55 8.70 -14.62
C GLY A 68 -8.73 8.54 -13.35
N ASP A 69 -7.89 9.52 -13.02
CA ASP A 69 -7.17 9.56 -11.76
C ASP A 69 -8.00 10.21 -10.66
N PHE A 70 -7.52 10.09 -9.43
CA PHE A 70 -8.18 10.57 -8.22
C PHE A 70 -7.20 11.29 -7.31
N GLY A 71 -7.74 11.95 -6.29
CA GLY A 71 -6.96 12.77 -5.36
C GLY A 71 -6.59 14.14 -5.93
N ASP A 72 -5.89 14.92 -5.11
CA ASP A 72 -5.58 16.32 -5.38
C ASP A 72 -4.20 16.52 -6.04
N ALA A 73 -3.39 15.46 -6.11
CA ALA A 73 -2.16 15.44 -6.89
C ALA A 73 -2.42 14.81 -8.26
N GLN A 74 -1.96 15.46 -9.32
CA GLN A 74 -2.02 14.87 -10.65
C GLN A 74 -1.05 13.69 -10.75
N PHE A 75 -1.54 12.48 -11.03
CA PHE A 75 -0.63 11.41 -11.46
C PHE A 75 -0.04 11.77 -12.81
N ILE A 76 1.26 11.51 -12.98
CA ILE A 76 1.98 11.82 -14.22
C ILE A 76 2.71 10.58 -14.72
N ASP A 77 2.96 10.56 -16.03
CA ASP A 77 3.71 9.52 -16.70
C ASP A 77 5.14 9.38 -16.15
N PRO A 78 5.77 8.19 -16.31
CA PRO A 78 7.22 8.08 -16.15
C PRO A 78 7.90 9.06 -17.11
N ILE A 79 8.69 9.98 -16.56
CA ILE A 79 9.43 10.97 -17.37
C ILE A 79 10.74 10.34 -17.84
N ASP A 80 11.12 10.66 -19.07
CA ASP A 80 12.40 10.26 -19.67
C ASP A 80 13.59 10.75 -18.82
N ILE A 81 14.64 9.92 -18.75
CA ILE A 81 15.83 10.05 -17.88
C ILE A 81 16.62 11.36 -18.07
N PHE A 82 16.31 12.14 -19.11
CA PHE A 82 16.94 13.41 -19.44
C PHE A 82 16.34 14.61 -18.70
N ALA A 83 15.16 14.48 -18.09
CA ALA A 83 14.67 15.44 -17.11
C ALA A 83 15.27 15.12 -15.73
N ASP A 84 15.62 16.12 -14.93
CA ASP A 84 16.11 15.93 -13.55
C ASP A 84 15.16 15.00 -12.77
N PRO A 85 15.53 13.71 -12.56
CA PRO A 85 14.58 12.71 -12.06
C PRO A 85 14.19 12.99 -10.62
N GLU A 86 15.11 13.57 -9.83
CA GLU A 86 14.82 13.95 -8.45
C GLU A 86 13.78 15.06 -8.38
N LYS A 87 13.71 15.92 -9.41
CA LYS A 87 12.76 17.01 -9.48
C LYS A 87 11.42 16.62 -10.11
N ASN A 88 11.44 15.83 -11.17
CA ASN A 88 10.27 15.71 -12.04
C ASN A 88 9.72 14.28 -12.14
N ALA A 89 10.51 13.24 -11.85
CA ALA A 89 10.03 11.88 -12.01
C ALA A 89 9.11 11.47 -10.84
N PRO A 90 7.91 10.93 -11.13
CA PRO A 90 7.01 10.38 -10.10
C PRO A 90 7.51 9.04 -9.55
N PHE A 91 8.32 8.32 -10.33
CA PHE A 91 8.85 7.00 -10.01
C PHE A 91 10.37 7.03 -10.06
N ILE A 92 11.02 6.61 -8.97
CA ILE A 92 12.48 6.56 -8.87
C ILE A 92 12.84 5.21 -8.26
N VAL A 93 13.65 4.41 -8.95
CA VAL A 93 14.21 3.17 -8.40
C VAL A 93 15.64 3.41 -7.96
N LYS A 94 15.94 3.09 -6.71
CA LYS A 94 17.30 3.17 -6.16
C LYS A 94 17.49 2.11 -5.08
N ASP A 95 18.60 1.36 -5.17
CA ASP A 95 19.00 0.35 -4.18
C ASP A 95 17.90 -0.70 -3.90
N GLY A 96 17.17 -1.14 -4.94
CA GLY A 96 16.09 -2.11 -4.83
C GLY A 96 14.77 -1.55 -4.28
N ILE A 97 14.65 -0.23 -4.10
CA ILE A 97 13.44 0.42 -3.60
C ILE A 97 12.83 1.27 -4.70
N LEU A 98 11.56 1.02 -5.03
CA LEU A 98 10.74 1.96 -5.76
C LEU A 98 10.28 3.08 -4.82
N LYS A 99 10.48 4.30 -5.26
CA LYS A 99 9.93 5.51 -4.66
C LYS A 99 8.83 6.06 -5.57
N ILE A 100 7.62 6.18 -5.03
CA ILE A 100 6.54 6.96 -5.63
C ILE A 100 6.51 8.31 -4.92
N ARG A 101 6.81 9.40 -5.65
CA ARG A 101 7.03 10.73 -5.10
C ARG A 101 5.87 11.66 -5.41
N ALA A 102 5.29 12.23 -4.36
CA ALA A 102 4.43 13.40 -4.45
C ALA A 102 5.25 14.68 -4.27
N ARG A 103 5.09 15.67 -5.16
CA ARG A 103 5.82 16.93 -5.11
C ARG A 103 4.98 18.11 -5.59
N LYS A 104 5.13 19.25 -4.91
CA LYS A 104 4.59 20.54 -5.35
C LYS A 104 5.61 21.26 -6.24
N HIS A 105 5.18 21.64 -7.43
CA HIS A 105 5.98 22.39 -8.41
C HIS A 105 5.87 23.90 -8.20
N ASP A 106 6.74 24.67 -8.86
CA ASP A 106 6.80 26.14 -8.75
C ASP A 106 5.48 26.83 -9.17
N ASN A 107 4.69 26.17 -10.03
CA ASN A 107 3.36 26.62 -10.43
C ASN A 107 2.26 26.32 -9.38
N GLY A 108 2.63 25.80 -8.21
CA GLY A 108 1.74 25.48 -7.10
C GLY A 108 0.99 24.15 -7.24
N LYS A 109 1.11 23.44 -8.37
CA LYS A 109 0.44 22.15 -8.60
C LYS A 109 1.22 21.00 -7.97
N TRP A 110 0.49 20.04 -7.42
CA TRP A 110 1.05 18.79 -6.96
C TRP A 110 1.00 17.72 -8.04
N THR A 111 2.08 16.95 -8.18
CA THR A 111 2.09 15.72 -8.97
C THR A 111 2.48 14.53 -8.11
N SER A 112 2.10 13.33 -8.53
CA SER A 112 2.50 12.07 -7.92
C SER A 112 2.46 10.92 -8.93
N GLY A 113 2.43 9.67 -8.47
CA GLY A 113 2.36 8.49 -9.33
C GLY A 113 1.40 7.41 -8.84
N LEU A 114 0.92 6.63 -9.81
CA LEU A 114 0.18 5.39 -9.63
C LEU A 114 0.71 4.38 -10.65
N ILE A 115 0.91 3.14 -10.21
CA ILE A 115 1.24 2.00 -11.07
C ILE A 115 0.14 0.94 -10.99
N SER A 116 -0.17 0.30 -12.11
CA SER A 116 -1.10 -0.84 -12.22
C SER A 116 -0.43 -2.00 -12.95
N SER A 117 -0.66 -3.23 -12.49
CA SER A 117 -0.05 -4.43 -13.09
C SER A 117 -0.73 -4.86 -14.39
N ALA A 118 -1.86 -4.24 -14.76
CA ALA A 118 -2.51 -4.44 -16.04
C ALA A 118 -2.88 -3.09 -16.66
N ASP A 119 -2.99 -3.05 -17.98
CA ASP A 119 -3.29 -1.86 -18.75
C ASP A 119 -4.80 -1.74 -19.09
N PRO A 120 -5.27 -0.63 -19.66
CA PRO A 120 -6.65 -0.44 -20.11
C PRO A 120 -7.20 -1.49 -21.10
N THR A 121 -6.34 -2.28 -21.74
CA THR A 121 -6.71 -3.39 -22.63
C THR A 121 -6.80 -4.72 -21.89
N THR A 122 -6.62 -4.70 -20.57
CA THR A 122 -6.52 -5.85 -19.63
C THR A 122 -5.24 -6.67 -19.76
N ALA A 123 -4.29 -6.23 -20.59
CA ALA A 123 -3.01 -6.91 -20.75
C ALA A 123 -2.10 -6.61 -19.55
N GLY A 124 -1.29 -7.60 -19.17
CA GLY A 124 -0.42 -7.52 -17.99
C GLY A 124 -0.67 -8.68 -17.03
N PHE A 125 -0.53 -8.43 -15.74
CA PHE A 125 -0.75 -9.40 -14.67
C PHE A 125 -2.06 -9.14 -13.92
N ALA A 126 -2.86 -10.19 -13.76
CA ALA A 126 -3.97 -10.26 -12.85
C ALA A 126 -4.14 -11.71 -12.34
N LEU A 127 -4.67 -11.89 -11.14
CA LEU A 127 -4.83 -13.20 -10.50
C LEU A 127 -6.24 -13.33 -9.88
N MET A 128 -6.92 -14.45 -10.13
CA MET A 128 -8.28 -14.67 -9.63
C MET A 128 -8.33 -14.92 -8.12
N TYR A 129 -7.47 -15.83 -7.64
CA TYR A 129 -7.36 -16.22 -6.23
C TYR A 129 -5.90 -16.39 -5.87
N GLY A 130 -5.53 -15.93 -4.68
CA GLY A 130 -4.18 -15.99 -4.17
C GLY A 130 -3.89 -14.91 -3.14
N TYR A 131 -2.64 -14.93 -2.67
CA TYR A 131 -2.11 -13.96 -1.73
C TYR A 131 -1.36 -12.85 -2.48
N PHE A 132 -1.69 -11.60 -2.17
CA PHE A 132 -1.04 -10.41 -2.72
C PHE A 132 -0.36 -9.67 -1.57
N GLU A 133 0.87 -9.22 -1.77
CA GLU A 133 1.66 -8.56 -0.73
C GLU A 133 2.52 -7.43 -1.31
N ALA A 134 2.52 -6.29 -0.64
CA ALA A 134 3.49 -5.23 -0.86
C ALA A 134 4.23 -4.93 0.44
N ARG A 135 5.55 -4.77 0.37
CA ARG A 135 6.36 -4.29 1.49
C ARG A 135 6.65 -2.81 1.31
N MET A 136 6.09 -1.97 2.18
CA MET A 136 6.12 -0.52 2.00
C MET A 136 6.44 0.22 3.30
N LYS A 137 7.00 1.43 3.17
CA LYS A 137 7.10 2.43 4.23
C LYS A 137 6.36 3.68 3.79
N LEU A 138 5.37 4.10 4.57
CA LEU A 138 4.41 5.13 4.16
C LEU A 138 4.96 6.54 4.46
N PRO A 139 4.71 7.55 3.60
CA PRO A 139 5.07 8.92 3.90
C PRO A 139 4.29 9.43 5.12
N PRO A 140 4.92 10.19 6.04
CA PRO A 140 4.22 10.85 7.13
C PRO A 140 3.53 12.14 6.65
N GLY A 141 2.62 12.64 7.47
CA GLY A 141 2.13 14.02 7.40
C GLY A 141 0.74 14.17 6.77
N PRO A 142 0.04 15.26 7.12
CA PRO A 142 -1.34 15.48 6.68
C PRO A 142 -1.45 15.58 5.16
N GLY A 143 -2.55 15.07 4.63
CA GLY A 143 -2.87 15.12 3.19
C GLY A 143 -2.19 14.06 2.33
N VAL A 144 -1.27 13.23 2.85
CA VAL A 144 -0.78 12.06 2.09
C VAL A 144 -1.83 10.93 2.11
N TRP A 145 -1.99 10.26 0.98
CA TRP A 145 -2.90 9.13 0.79
C TRP A 145 -2.25 8.01 -0.05
N PRO A 146 -1.27 7.28 0.51
CA PRO A 146 -0.74 6.07 -0.11
C PRO A 146 -1.74 4.92 -0.05
N ALA A 147 -1.77 4.10 -1.10
CA ALA A 147 -2.59 2.91 -1.15
C ALA A 147 -1.91 1.73 -1.85
N PHE A 148 -2.22 0.52 -1.38
CA PHE A 148 -1.98 -0.75 -2.05
C PHE A 148 -3.30 -1.49 -2.14
N TRP A 149 -3.72 -1.80 -3.36
CA TRP A 149 -5.09 -2.20 -3.61
C TRP A 149 -5.18 -3.05 -4.86
N LEU A 150 -6.31 -3.73 -4.99
CA LEU A 150 -6.62 -4.63 -6.08
C LEU A 150 -7.92 -4.18 -6.74
N ASN A 151 -8.02 -4.33 -8.05
CA ASN A 151 -9.29 -4.10 -8.77
C ASN A 151 -9.54 -5.21 -9.78
N ALA A 152 -10.79 -5.49 -10.08
CA ALA A 152 -11.16 -6.43 -11.13
C ALA A 152 -10.62 -5.94 -12.48
N ASN A 153 -9.83 -6.79 -13.13
CA ASN A 153 -9.21 -6.53 -14.42
C ASN A 153 -10.24 -6.74 -15.54
N ASN A 154 -11.06 -5.71 -15.75
CA ASN A 154 -12.17 -5.72 -16.69
C ASN A 154 -11.90 -4.75 -17.84
N PRO A 155 -12.35 -5.06 -19.07
CA PRO A 155 -12.39 -4.07 -20.14
C PRO A 155 -13.21 -2.84 -19.71
N LYS A 156 -12.82 -1.65 -20.17
CA LYS A 156 -13.46 -0.37 -19.81
C LYS A 156 -14.97 -0.34 -20.03
N ASP A 157 -15.45 -1.03 -21.05
CA ASP A 157 -16.86 -1.08 -21.45
C ASP A 157 -17.66 -2.19 -20.75
N ASP A 158 -17.02 -3.03 -19.94
CA ASP A 158 -17.67 -4.07 -19.14
C ASP A 158 -18.67 -3.44 -18.15
N LYS A 159 -19.88 -4.00 -18.14
CA LYS A 159 -21.01 -3.56 -17.29
C LYS A 159 -21.26 -4.46 -16.10
N THR A 160 -20.50 -5.56 -15.96
CA THR A 160 -20.54 -6.37 -14.75
C THR A 160 -20.05 -5.56 -13.55
N PRO A 161 -20.60 -5.80 -12.35
CA PRO A 161 -20.08 -5.17 -11.14
C PRO A 161 -18.58 -5.42 -10.98
N SER A 162 -17.84 -4.37 -10.65
CA SER A 162 -16.39 -4.47 -10.40
C SER A 162 -16.15 -4.67 -8.91
N VAL A 163 -15.20 -5.54 -8.58
CA VAL A 163 -14.71 -5.69 -7.20
C VAL A 163 -13.43 -4.90 -7.05
N GLU A 164 -13.34 -4.14 -5.97
CA GLU A 164 -12.15 -3.44 -5.52
C GLU A 164 -11.84 -3.89 -4.10
N ILE A 165 -10.57 -4.15 -3.82
CA ILE A 165 -10.08 -4.60 -2.51
C ILE A 165 -8.89 -3.73 -2.16
N ASP A 166 -9.12 -2.78 -1.28
CA ASP A 166 -8.09 -1.91 -0.73
C ASP A 166 -7.41 -2.63 0.41
N VAL A 167 -6.21 -3.15 0.15
CA VAL A 167 -5.43 -3.87 1.16
C VAL A 167 -4.96 -2.89 2.23
N LEU A 168 -4.54 -1.70 1.78
CA LEU A 168 -4.21 -0.56 2.60
C LEU A 168 -4.66 0.72 1.92
N GLU A 169 -5.45 1.52 2.63
CA GLU A 169 -5.54 2.97 2.48
C GLU A 169 -5.08 3.63 3.78
N TYR A 170 -4.06 4.49 3.68
CA TYR A 170 -3.59 5.27 4.82
C TYR A 170 -3.85 6.75 4.58
N TYR A 171 -4.34 7.44 5.59
CA TYR A 171 -4.58 8.88 5.55
C TYR A 171 -3.65 9.54 6.56
N GLY A 172 -2.63 10.27 6.11
CA GLY A 172 -1.64 10.84 7.04
C GLY A 172 -2.17 11.91 8.00
N GLN A 173 -3.45 12.31 7.85
CA GLN A 173 -4.20 13.07 8.84
C GLN A 173 -4.50 12.26 10.12
N PHE A 174 -4.51 10.93 10.02
CA PHE A 174 -4.80 9.95 11.07
C PHE A 174 -3.65 8.92 11.15
N PRO A 175 -2.50 9.31 11.72
CA PRO A 175 -1.28 8.50 11.68
C PRO A 175 -1.31 7.25 12.58
N ASP A 176 -2.41 7.01 13.30
CA ASP A 176 -2.64 5.93 14.25
C ASP A 176 -3.50 4.78 13.69
N GLY A 177 -3.71 4.74 12.37
CA GLY A 177 -4.42 3.64 11.73
C GLY A 177 -4.34 3.65 10.21
N PHE A 178 -4.87 2.60 9.61
CA PHE A 178 -5.16 2.50 8.19
C PHE A 178 -6.43 1.70 7.96
N HIS A 179 -6.95 1.75 6.75
CA HIS A 179 -8.20 1.14 6.34
C HIS A 179 -7.91 0.00 5.36
N SER A 180 -8.61 -1.12 5.54
CA SER A 180 -8.73 -2.18 4.55
C SER A 180 -10.19 -2.25 4.13
N VAL A 181 -10.46 -2.06 2.85
CA VAL A 181 -11.82 -1.84 2.34
C VAL A 181 -12.08 -2.81 1.20
N TRP A 182 -13.34 -3.19 1.03
CA TRP A 182 -13.78 -3.81 -0.21
C TRP A 182 -14.97 -3.04 -0.76
N HIS A 183 -15.01 -2.88 -2.07
CA HIS A 183 -16.11 -2.25 -2.77
C HIS A 183 -16.65 -3.14 -3.88
N ILE A 184 -17.97 -3.06 -4.06
CA ILE A 184 -18.69 -3.53 -5.22
C ILE A 184 -19.22 -2.31 -5.94
N TRP A 185 -18.70 -2.09 -7.14
CA TRP A 185 -19.07 -1.01 -8.01
C TRP A 185 -20.03 -1.52 -9.09
N ASP A 186 -21.33 -1.32 -8.89
CA ASP A 186 -22.32 -1.57 -9.93
C ASP A 186 -22.14 -0.55 -11.07
N LYS A 187 -21.85 -1.05 -12.27
CA LYS A 187 -21.55 -0.22 -13.44
C LYS A 187 -22.80 0.29 -14.16
N THR A 188 -23.99 -0.05 -13.67
CA THR A 188 -25.29 0.30 -14.27
C THR A 188 -26.19 1.10 -13.34
N ASP A 189 -26.13 0.85 -12.03
CA ASP A 189 -26.92 1.53 -11.01
C ASP A 189 -26.06 1.81 -9.76
N PRO A 190 -25.50 3.02 -9.62
CA PRO A 190 -24.65 3.38 -8.49
C PRO A 190 -25.32 3.24 -7.12
N LYS A 191 -26.65 3.17 -7.03
CA LYS A 191 -27.36 2.93 -5.76
C LYS A 191 -27.15 1.52 -5.22
N LYS A 192 -26.68 0.59 -6.05
CA LYS A 192 -26.33 -0.78 -5.66
C LYS A 192 -24.87 -0.92 -5.24
N ASN A 193 -24.09 0.17 -5.32
CA ASN A 193 -22.74 0.17 -4.79
C ASN A 193 -22.78 -0.15 -3.30
N ARG A 194 -21.87 -1.01 -2.86
CA ARG A 194 -21.75 -1.41 -1.46
C ARG A 194 -20.31 -1.71 -1.14
N GLY A 195 -19.98 -1.68 0.14
CA GLY A 195 -18.65 -2.00 0.61
C GLY A 195 -18.66 -2.37 2.08
N GLY A 196 -17.48 -2.67 2.59
CA GLY A 196 -17.23 -2.90 4.00
C GLY A 196 -15.78 -2.57 4.32
N GLU A 197 -15.54 -2.25 5.58
CA GLU A 197 -14.29 -1.68 6.04
C GLU A 197 -13.81 -2.38 7.31
N ILE A 198 -12.49 -2.54 7.40
CA ILE A 198 -11.76 -2.92 8.60
C ILE A 198 -10.76 -1.80 8.88
N VAL A 199 -10.91 -1.14 10.02
CA VAL A 199 -9.95 -0.14 10.50
C VAL A 199 -8.95 -0.82 11.42
N THR A 200 -7.66 -0.73 11.09
CA THR A 200 -6.58 -1.29 11.89
C THR A 200 -5.84 -0.20 12.63
N SER A 201 -5.98 -0.17 13.96
CA SER A 201 -5.24 0.76 14.81
C SER A 201 -3.80 0.31 15.03
N VAL A 202 -2.87 1.26 14.96
CA VAL A 202 -1.43 1.07 15.16
C VAL A 202 -0.87 2.21 16.00
N PRO A 203 0.28 2.05 16.68
CA PRO A 203 0.94 3.18 17.32
C PRO A 203 1.18 4.30 16.30
N SER A 204 0.83 5.52 16.66
CA SER A 204 1.00 6.70 15.80
C SER A 204 2.44 6.78 15.25
N GLY A 205 2.57 6.93 13.93
CA GLY A 205 3.86 7.06 13.25
C GLY A 205 4.57 5.75 12.90
N SER A 206 4.14 4.62 13.47
CA SER A 206 4.81 3.33 13.27
C SER A 206 4.93 2.89 11.80
N LEU A 207 3.90 3.14 10.98
CA LEU A 207 3.91 2.81 9.54
C LEU A 207 4.81 3.74 8.70
N ASN A 208 5.28 4.84 9.30
CA ASN A 208 6.16 5.82 8.66
C ASN A 208 7.64 5.58 9.02
N ASP A 209 7.89 4.99 10.18
CA ASP A 209 9.23 4.77 10.73
C ASP A 209 9.92 3.53 10.12
N SER A 210 9.16 2.48 9.81
CA SER A 210 9.66 1.20 9.30
C SER A 210 8.88 0.67 8.11
N PHE A 211 9.51 -0.22 7.35
CA PHE A 211 8.81 -1.01 6.34
C PHE A 211 7.94 -2.07 7.01
N HIS A 212 6.72 -2.23 6.51
CA HIS A 212 5.76 -3.27 6.89
C HIS A 212 5.29 -4.02 5.65
N THR A 213 4.82 -5.26 5.82
CA THR A 213 4.16 -6.00 4.74
C THR A 213 2.66 -5.86 4.87
N TYR A 214 2.01 -5.37 3.82
CA TYR A 214 0.56 -5.28 3.72
C TYR A 214 0.11 -6.32 2.71
N GLY A 215 -0.85 -7.17 3.09
CA GLY A 215 -1.28 -8.23 2.20
C GLY A 215 -2.71 -8.67 2.35
N VAL A 216 -3.22 -9.35 1.34
CA VAL A 216 -4.56 -9.92 1.31
C VAL A 216 -4.53 -11.29 0.66
N ASP A 217 -5.19 -12.26 1.28
CA ASP A 217 -5.47 -13.58 0.70
C ASP A 217 -6.91 -13.60 0.18
N VAL A 218 -7.06 -13.72 -1.13
CA VAL A 218 -8.36 -13.77 -1.81
C VAL A 218 -8.61 -15.20 -2.26
N THR A 219 -9.59 -15.84 -1.62
CA THR A 219 -10.07 -17.18 -1.97
C THR A 219 -11.51 -17.10 -2.49
N LYS A 220 -12.09 -18.24 -2.86
CA LYS A 220 -13.51 -18.28 -3.24
C LYS A 220 -14.43 -18.02 -2.04
N GLU A 221 -13.98 -18.31 -0.84
CA GLU A 221 -14.76 -18.24 0.39
C GLU A 221 -14.51 -16.94 1.17
N TRP A 222 -13.25 -16.50 1.25
CA TRP A 222 -12.82 -15.39 2.10
C TRP A 222 -11.84 -14.45 1.40
N VAL A 223 -11.96 -13.17 1.74
CA VAL A 223 -10.93 -12.14 1.61
C VAL A 223 -10.37 -11.90 3.01
N VAL A 224 -9.09 -12.20 3.23
CA VAL A 224 -8.42 -12.10 4.53
C VAL A 224 -7.28 -11.11 4.44
N PHE A 225 -7.30 -10.06 5.26
CA PHE A 225 -6.30 -9.00 5.27
C PHE A 225 -5.23 -9.26 6.33
N TYR A 226 -4.01 -8.81 6.04
CA TYR A 226 -2.82 -9.03 6.86
C TYR A 226 -1.97 -7.76 6.98
N LEU A 227 -1.45 -7.55 8.19
CA LEU A 227 -0.31 -6.67 8.46
C LEU A 227 0.82 -7.53 9.00
N ASP A 228 2.03 -7.41 8.44
CA ASP A 228 3.20 -8.21 8.83
C ASP A 228 2.89 -9.72 8.82
N ARG A 229 2.16 -10.16 7.79
CA ARG A 229 1.66 -11.53 7.56
C ARG A 229 0.83 -12.11 8.71
N ARG A 230 0.26 -11.25 9.54
CA ARG A 230 -0.68 -11.62 10.59
C ARG A 230 -2.04 -11.04 10.30
N GLU A 231 -3.05 -11.88 10.43
CA GLU A 231 -4.41 -11.49 10.09
C GLU A 231 -4.89 -10.31 10.95
N ILE A 232 -5.49 -9.33 10.29
CA ILE A 232 -6.10 -8.14 10.91
C ILE A 232 -7.62 -8.11 10.73
N GLY A 233 -8.15 -8.91 9.79
CA GLY A 233 -9.58 -9.13 9.64
C GLY A 233 -9.90 -9.85 8.33
N ARG A 234 -11.17 -10.24 8.19
CA ARG A 234 -11.65 -10.94 7.00
C ARG A 234 -13.11 -10.64 6.70
N THR A 235 -13.50 -10.87 5.46
CA THR A 235 -14.88 -10.78 4.97
C THR A 235 -15.16 -11.94 4.01
N PRO A 236 -16.41 -12.44 3.92
CA PRO A 236 -16.75 -13.39 2.86
C PRO A 236 -16.46 -12.81 1.48
N THR A 237 -15.91 -13.62 0.58
CA THR A 237 -15.67 -13.18 -0.81
C THR A 237 -17.01 -12.83 -1.47
N PRO A 238 -17.16 -11.61 -2.01
CA PRO A 238 -18.40 -11.21 -2.67
C PRO A 238 -18.71 -12.11 -3.88
N PRO A 239 -19.99 -12.47 -4.13
CA PRO A 239 -20.35 -13.29 -5.29
C PRO A 239 -20.06 -12.60 -6.64
N GLU A 240 -19.94 -11.28 -6.65
CA GLU A 240 -19.56 -10.48 -7.83
C GLU A 240 -18.07 -10.59 -8.17
N HIS A 241 -17.24 -11.14 -7.27
CA HIS A 241 -15.84 -11.46 -7.57
C HIS A 241 -15.75 -12.59 -8.59
N THR A 242 -15.81 -12.21 -9.86
CA THR A 242 -15.92 -13.10 -11.03
C THR A 242 -14.79 -12.92 -12.02
N LYS A 243 -13.83 -12.06 -11.70
CA LYS A 243 -12.80 -11.56 -12.61
C LYS A 243 -11.44 -11.55 -11.92
N PRO A 244 -10.33 -11.82 -12.62
CA PRO A 244 -8.99 -11.69 -12.04
C PRO A 244 -8.74 -10.29 -11.48
N LEU A 245 -8.03 -10.21 -10.37
CA LEU A 245 -7.65 -8.94 -9.75
C LEU A 245 -6.27 -8.51 -10.23
N MET A 246 -6.18 -7.30 -10.76
CA MET A 246 -4.90 -6.62 -10.99
C MET A 246 -4.48 -5.85 -9.75
N ILE A 247 -3.19 -5.56 -9.66
CA ILE A 247 -2.56 -4.89 -8.54
C ILE A 247 -2.39 -3.41 -8.87
N LEU A 248 -2.62 -2.53 -7.89
CA LEU A 248 -2.36 -1.10 -7.97
C LEU A 248 -1.60 -0.61 -6.73
N VAL A 249 -0.66 0.32 -6.94
CA VAL A 249 0.07 1.02 -5.88
C VAL A 249 0.15 2.49 -6.25
N ASN A 250 -0.17 3.38 -5.31
CA ASN A 250 -0.09 4.83 -5.55
C ASN A 250 0.26 5.62 -4.30
N LEU A 251 0.66 6.87 -4.54
CA LEU A 251 0.65 7.93 -3.53
C LEU A 251 -0.29 9.05 -4.00
N ALA A 252 -1.57 8.98 -3.66
CA ALA A 252 -2.46 10.12 -3.84
C ALA A 252 -2.19 11.17 -2.77
N LEU A 253 -2.70 12.38 -2.99
CA LEU A 253 -2.84 13.38 -1.94
C LEU A 253 -4.32 13.74 -1.78
N GLY A 254 -4.71 14.21 -0.61
CA GLY A 254 -6.07 14.65 -0.32
C GLY A 254 -6.94 13.52 0.22
N SER A 255 -8.01 13.18 -0.52
CA SER A 255 -9.20 12.46 -0.01
C SER A 255 -10.13 13.33 0.83
N GLY A 256 -10.36 14.57 0.38
CA GLY A 256 -11.22 15.54 1.07
C GLY A 256 -10.54 16.30 2.21
N TRP A 257 -9.27 16.02 2.49
CA TRP A 257 -8.45 16.74 3.46
C TRP A 257 -7.52 17.77 2.79
N PRO A 258 -7.24 18.92 3.43
CA PRO A 258 -6.30 19.89 2.92
C PRO A 258 -4.89 19.31 2.71
N ILE A 259 -4.23 19.73 1.63
CA ILE A 259 -2.84 19.38 1.29
C ILE A 259 -1.86 20.55 1.48
N ASP A 260 -2.27 21.58 2.22
CA ASP A 260 -1.48 22.79 2.49
C ASP A 260 -0.29 22.52 3.42
N LYS A 261 -0.42 21.51 4.28
CA LYS A 261 0.60 21.06 5.25
C LYS A 261 1.30 19.75 4.85
N THR A 262 1.01 19.22 3.66
CA THR A 262 1.66 18.01 3.17
C THR A 262 3.17 18.23 3.00
N PRO A 263 4.03 17.35 3.55
CA PRO A 263 5.46 17.45 3.34
C PRO A 263 5.82 17.45 1.85
N ASN A 264 6.69 18.38 1.44
CA ASN A 264 7.11 18.52 0.05
C ASN A 264 8.63 18.33 -0.08
N PRO A 265 9.12 17.25 -0.73
CA PRO A 265 8.35 16.14 -1.28
C PRO A 265 7.84 15.17 -0.19
N SER A 266 6.89 14.32 -0.58
CA SER A 266 6.47 13.12 0.16
C SER A 266 6.78 11.88 -0.66
N ASP A 267 7.39 10.86 -0.03
CA ASP A 267 7.86 9.65 -0.71
C ASP A 267 7.19 8.41 -0.10
N LEU A 268 6.44 7.66 -0.91
CA LEU A 268 6.07 6.28 -0.62
C LEU A 268 7.22 5.37 -1.08
N LEU A 269 7.75 4.56 -0.15
CA LEU A 269 8.81 3.62 -0.46
C LEU A 269 8.23 2.21 -0.54
N VAL A 270 8.53 1.51 -1.62
CA VAL A 270 8.07 0.15 -1.91
C VAL A 270 9.29 -0.71 -2.17
N ASP A 271 9.49 -1.72 -1.32
CA ASP A 271 10.60 -2.67 -1.40
C ASP A 271 10.29 -3.79 -2.40
N TYR A 272 9.08 -4.33 -2.33
CA TYR A 272 8.62 -5.29 -3.33
C TYR A 272 7.11 -5.31 -3.46
N VAL A 273 6.63 -5.83 -4.58
CA VAL A 273 5.23 -6.26 -4.77
C VAL A 273 5.21 -7.68 -5.33
N TYR A 274 4.54 -8.58 -4.63
CA TYR A 274 4.43 -9.99 -4.98
C TYR A 274 2.96 -10.42 -5.07
N ALA A 275 2.71 -11.43 -5.91
CA ALA A 275 1.49 -12.23 -5.84
C ALA A 275 1.83 -13.72 -5.87
N PHE A 276 1.06 -14.50 -5.13
CA PHE A 276 1.25 -15.92 -4.94
C PHE A 276 -0.06 -16.66 -5.23
N ALA A 277 -0.01 -17.63 -6.13
CA ALA A 277 -1.15 -18.52 -6.38
C ALA A 277 -1.13 -19.70 -5.40
N PRO A 278 -2.28 -20.31 -5.07
CA PRO A 278 -2.31 -21.54 -4.30
C PRO A 278 -1.41 -22.64 -4.89
N ASP A 279 -0.67 -23.33 -4.03
CA ASP A 279 0.08 -24.54 -4.34
C ASP A 279 -0.74 -25.74 -3.86
N GLU A 280 -1.50 -26.34 -4.79
CA GLU A 280 -2.39 -27.48 -4.52
C GLU A 280 -1.65 -28.67 -3.88
N THR A 281 -0.33 -28.77 -4.06
CA THR A 281 0.47 -29.86 -3.45
C THR A 281 0.74 -29.64 -1.96
N LYS A 282 0.44 -28.45 -1.44
CA LYS A 282 0.74 -28.03 -0.06
C LYS A 282 -0.46 -27.44 0.66
N ARG A 283 -1.68 -27.68 0.17
CA ARG A 283 -2.92 -27.09 0.72
C ARG A 283 -3.06 -27.26 2.24
N ASP A 284 -2.67 -28.42 2.76
CA ASP A 284 -2.77 -28.75 4.19
C ASP A 284 -1.45 -28.59 4.96
N ALA A 285 -0.42 -28.04 4.33
CA ALA A 285 0.88 -27.84 4.97
C ALA A 285 0.78 -26.82 6.11
N VAL A 286 1.53 -27.05 7.19
CA VAL A 286 1.76 -26.04 8.24
C VAL A 286 3.18 -25.55 8.05
N CYS A 287 3.33 -24.24 7.82
CA CYS A 287 4.63 -23.65 7.58
C CYS A 287 5.44 -23.68 8.87
N LYS A 288 6.70 -24.10 8.78
CA LYS A 288 7.66 -23.88 9.84
C LYS A 288 8.18 -22.46 9.66
N GLU A 289 7.98 -21.61 10.67
CA GLU A 289 8.59 -20.28 10.75
C GLU A 289 10.12 -20.38 10.67
#